data_AF-A0A661AWZ3-F1
#
_entry.id   AF-A0A661AWZ3-F1
#
_cell.length_a   1.000
_cell.length_b   1.000
_cell.length_c   1.000
_cell.angle_alpha   90.00
_cell.angle_beta   90.00
_cell.angle_gamma   90.00
#
_symmetry.space_group_name_H-M   'P 1'
#
loop_
_entity.id
_entity.type
_entity.pdbx_description
1 polymer ?
#
loop_
_entity_poly.entity_id
_entity_poly.type
_entity_poly.pdbx_seq_one_letter_code
_entity_poly.pdbx_strand_id
1 'polypeptide(L)'
;GKDVSLPHLPEVAVSPNPFNSSCAIAVPAESEVVIYDLMGNEVFGVSDAPSDGSSEKALSGLSDSKKFFWKPDRSVSSGTYILCAVLDDGRKISKKIVYLK
;
A
#
# COMPACT_ATOMS: atom_id res chain seq x y z
N GLY A 1 -11.09 -33.82 12.72
CA GLY A 1 -9.77 -33.16 12.71
C GLY A 1 -9.98 -31.75 13.21
N LYS A 2 -9.14 -31.27 14.14
CA LYS A 2 -9.21 -29.88 14.58
C LYS A 2 -8.80 -29.00 13.39
N ASP A 3 -9.72 -28.15 12.95
CA ASP A 3 -9.42 -27.06 12.02
C ASP A 3 -8.36 -26.18 12.70
N VAL A 4 -7.12 -26.29 12.23
CA VAL A 4 -6.06 -25.39 12.65
C VAL A 4 -6.28 -24.13 11.84
N SER A 5 -7.01 -23.17 12.42
CA SER A 5 -7.06 -21.82 11.88
C SER A 5 -5.63 -21.32 11.80
N LEU A 6 -5.09 -21.23 10.58
CA LEU A 6 -3.84 -20.54 10.32
C LEU A 6 -3.96 -19.16 10.98
N PRO A 7 -2.95 -18.70 11.74
CA PRO A 7 -2.98 -17.35 12.27
C PRO A 7 -3.24 -16.40 11.10
N HIS A 8 -4.22 -15.50 11.24
CA HIS A 8 -4.51 -14.48 10.24
C HIS A 8 -3.24 -13.65 10.04
N LEU A 9 -2.48 -13.95 8.99
CA LEU A 9 -1.30 -13.17 8.64
C LEU A 9 -1.77 -11.75 8.32
N PRO A 10 -1.07 -10.71 8.80
CA PRO A 10 -1.38 -9.34 8.42
C PRO A 10 -1.34 -9.22 6.89
N GLU A 11 -2.50 -8.92 6.32
CA GLU A 11 -2.69 -8.97 4.88
C GLU A 11 -2.34 -7.63 4.27
N VAL A 12 -1.20 -7.58 3.56
CA VAL A 12 -0.91 -6.51 2.60
C VAL A 12 -1.45 -6.95 1.25
N ALA A 13 -2.41 -6.21 0.72
CA ALA A 13 -3.03 -6.46 -0.57
C ALA A 13 -2.83 -5.27 -1.51
N VAL A 14 -2.59 -5.59 -2.79
CA VAL A 14 -2.51 -4.60 -3.87
C VAL A 14 -3.35 -5.11 -5.03
N SER A 15 -4.30 -4.30 -5.50
CA SER A 15 -5.16 -4.64 -6.62
C SER A 15 -5.24 -3.49 -7.64
N PRO A 16 -5.19 -3.79 -8.95
CA PRO A 16 -5.29 -2.75 -9.98
C PRO A 16 -6.68 -2.11 -9.97
N ASN A 17 -6.73 -0.79 -10.20
CA ASN A 17 -7.97 -0.07 -10.47
C ASN A 17 -8.18 0.01 -12.00
N PRO A 18 -9.24 -0.62 -12.54
CA PRO A 18 -9.45 -0.71 -13.99
C PRO A 18 -9.83 0.63 -14.64
N PHE A 19 -10.15 1.66 -13.87
CA PHE A 19 -10.70 2.91 -14.41
C PHE A 19 -9.65 4.01 -14.63
N ASN A 20 -8.53 4.01 -13.91
CA ASN A 20 -7.68 5.21 -13.88
C ASN A 20 -6.17 4.98 -13.60
N SER A 21 -5.61 3.85 -14.05
CA SER A 21 -4.18 3.49 -13.90
C SER A 21 -3.63 3.73 -12.49
N SER A 22 -4.43 3.42 -11.48
CA SER A 22 -4.06 3.41 -10.07
C SER A 22 -4.14 1.99 -9.52
N CYS A 23 -3.69 1.78 -8.28
CA CYS A 23 -3.98 0.56 -7.54
C CYS A 23 -4.55 0.88 -6.17
N ALA A 24 -5.49 0.06 -5.72
CA ALA A 24 -5.93 0.02 -4.34
C ALA A 24 -4.91 -0.75 -3.51
N ILE A 25 -4.58 -0.22 -2.35
CA ILE A 25 -3.65 -0.81 -1.39
C ILE A 25 -4.40 -0.94 -0.08
N ALA A 26 -4.32 -2.13 0.53
CA ALA A 26 -4.80 -2.39 1.88
C ALA A 26 -3.64 -2.89 2.73
N VAL A 27 -3.47 -2.29 3.91
CA VAL A 27 -2.46 -2.66 4.92
C VAL A 27 -3.08 -2.60 6.32
N PRO A 28 -2.50 -3.26 7.33
CA PRO A 28 -2.91 -3.05 8.72
C PRO A 28 -2.86 -1.56 9.11
N ALA A 29 -3.78 -1.12 9.97
CA ALA A 29 -4.03 0.31 10.24
C ALA A 29 -2.75 1.11 10.61
N GLU A 30 -1.93 0.56 11.50
CA GLU A 30 -0.72 1.21 12.02
C GLU A 30 0.53 0.96 11.15
N SER A 31 0.36 0.49 9.90
CA SER A 31 1.51 0.21 9.04
C SER A 31 2.02 1.47 8.35
N GLU A 32 3.33 1.68 8.33
CA GLU A 32 3.97 2.65 7.46
C GLU A 32 4.07 2.08 6.04
N VAL A 33 3.79 2.89 5.01
CA VAL A 33 3.89 2.43 3.62
C VAL A 33 4.72 3.38 2.77
N VAL A 34 5.68 2.82 2.05
CA VAL A 34 6.49 3.53 1.05
C VAL A 34 6.52 2.72 -0.23
N ILE A 35 6.49 3.40 -1.37
CA ILE A 35 6.66 2.80 -2.70
C ILE A 35 7.97 3.31 -3.28
N TYR A 36 8.80 2.38 -3.72
CA TYR A 36 10.11 2.64 -4.32
C TYR A 36 10.15 2.25 -5.78
N ASP A 37 10.97 2.94 -6.57
CA ASP A 37 11.43 2.43 -7.86
C ASP A 37 12.53 1.34 -7.68
N LEU A 38 13.01 0.76 -8.78
CA LEU A 38 14.07 -0.27 -8.75
C LEU A 38 15.45 0.26 -8.30
N MET A 39 15.65 1.57 -8.32
CA MET A 39 16.88 2.21 -7.83
C MET A 39 16.80 2.50 -6.32
N GLY A 40 15.65 2.26 -5.69
CA GLY A 40 15.42 2.54 -4.28
C GLY A 40 15.01 3.99 -4.01
N ASN A 41 14.64 4.77 -5.02
CA ASN A 41 14.10 6.11 -4.82
C ASN A 41 12.64 6.01 -4.36
N GLU A 42 12.28 6.75 -3.32
CA GLU A 42 10.89 6.88 -2.90
C GLU A 42 10.09 7.66 -3.95
N VAL A 43 9.00 7.05 -4.44
CA VAL A 43 8.06 7.69 -5.36
C VAL A 43 6.71 8.01 -4.72
N PHE A 44 6.48 7.47 -3.51
CA PHE A 44 5.28 7.73 -2.72
C PHE A 44 5.48 7.24 -1.28
N GLY A 45 5.00 8.00 -0.30
CA GLY A 45 5.03 7.63 1.11
C GLY A 45 3.74 8.05 1.82
N VAL A 46 3.18 7.15 2.63
CA VAL A 46 2.10 7.46 3.58
C VAL A 46 2.70 7.40 4.97
N SER A 47 3.09 8.57 5.46
CA SER A 47 3.32 8.80 6.88
C SER A 47 1.97 9.23 7.48
N ASP A 48 1.62 8.84 8.71
CA ASP A 48 0.32 9.15 9.34
C ASP A 48 0.09 10.66 9.67
N ALA A 49 0.61 11.59 8.86
CA ALA A 49 0.32 13.01 8.95
C ALA A 49 -0.76 13.42 7.92
N PRO A 50 -1.83 14.13 8.34
CA PRO A 50 -2.84 14.62 7.42
C PRO A 50 -2.26 15.81 6.66
N SER A 51 -2.10 15.71 5.35
CA SER A 51 -1.80 16.87 4.52
C SER A 51 -2.38 16.70 3.12
N ASP A 52 -3.35 17.56 2.84
CA ASP A 52 -3.85 17.98 1.54
C ASP A 52 -4.38 16.91 0.58
N GLY A 53 -5.60 16.47 0.87
CA GLY A 53 -6.71 16.51 -0.09
C GLY A 53 -6.67 15.65 -1.36
N SER A 54 -5.61 14.88 -1.61
CA SER A 54 -5.53 13.90 -2.73
C SER A 54 -5.44 12.45 -2.27
N SER A 55 -5.15 12.21 -1.01
CA SER A 55 -5.34 10.91 -0.37
C SER A 55 -6.78 10.86 0.11
N GLU A 56 -7.63 10.20 -0.68
CA GLU A 56 -9.00 9.86 -0.29
C GLU A 56 -8.95 9.31 1.13
N LYS A 57 -9.55 10.05 2.07
CA LYS A 57 -9.55 9.80 3.52
C LYS A 57 -9.38 8.31 3.78
N ALA A 58 -8.28 7.93 4.45
CA ALA A 58 -8.22 6.66 5.13
C ALA A 58 -9.57 6.48 5.83
N LEU A 59 -10.32 5.45 5.47
CA LEU A 59 -11.58 5.10 6.11
C LEU A 59 -11.25 4.60 7.52
N SER A 60 -10.75 5.48 8.38
CA SER A 60 -10.42 5.23 9.77
C SER A 60 -11.73 5.26 10.57
N GLY A 61 -12.53 4.22 10.36
CA GLY A 61 -13.64 3.86 11.22
C GLY A 61 -13.49 2.40 11.61
N LEU A 62 -12.99 2.14 12.83
CA LEU A 62 -13.06 0.84 13.51
C LEU A 62 -12.44 -0.38 12.79
N SER A 63 -11.63 -0.18 11.74
CA SER A 63 -11.11 -1.29 10.93
C SER A 63 -9.65 -1.59 11.26
N ASP A 64 -9.31 -2.87 11.42
CA ASP A 64 -7.93 -3.38 11.60
C ASP A 64 -7.00 -3.09 10.40
N SER A 65 -7.50 -2.43 9.35
CA SER A 65 -6.78 -2.11 8.12
C SER A 65 -7.07 -0.70 7.64
N LYS A 66 -6.05 -0.04 7.05
CA LYS A 66 -6.21 1.17 6.25
C LYS A 66 -6.12 0.85 4.76
N LYS A 67 -6.94 1.57 3.98
CA LYS A 67 -7.01 1.44 2.52
C LYS A 67 -6.76 2.80 1.89
N PHE A 68 -5.98 2.82 0.82
CA PHE A 68 -5.71 4.01 0.03
C PHE A 68 -5.44 3.64 -1.43
N PHE A 69 -5.47 4.63 -2.31
CA PHE A 69 -5.13 4.46 -3.71
C PHE A 69 -3.77 5.08 -4.00
N TRP A 70 -2.87 4.32 -4.62
CA TRP A 70 -1.69 4.91 -5.25
C TRP A 70 -1.98 5.16 -6.72
N LYS A 71 -1.98 6.43 -7.10
CA LYS A 71 -2.07 6.88 -8.48
C LYS A 71 -0.75 7.56 -8.84
N PRO A 72 0.09 6.93 -9.69
CA PRO A 72 1.29 7.56 -10.20
C PRO A 72 0.99 8.92 -10.84
N ASP A 73 1.78 9.93 -10.51
CA ASP A 73 1.70 11.23 -11.19
C ASP A 73 2.37 11.18 -12.57
N ARG A 74 2.44 12.34 -13.25
CA ARG A 74 3.00 12.40 -14.62
C ARG A 74 4.50 12.12 -14.68
N SER A 75 5.24 12.34 -13.60
CA SER A 75 6.70 12.16 -13.49
C SER A 75 7.10 10.69 -13.33
N VAL A 76 6.18 9.88 -12.78
CA VAL A 76 6.38 8.44 -12.61
C VAL A 76 6.27 7.73 -13.97
N SER A 77 7.31 6.97 -14.35
CA SER A 77 7.39 6.26 -15.62
C SER A 77 6.76 4.87 -15.55
N SER A 78 6.39 4.27 -16.68
CA SER A 78 6.05 2.84 -16.71
C SER A 78 7.21 2.01 -16.15
N GLY A 79 6.92 0.96 -15.38
CA GLY A 79 7.97 0.17 -14.76
C GLY A 79 7.50 -0.74 -13.64
N THR A 80 8.48 -1.32 -12.94
CA THR A 80 8.26 -2.11 -11.73
C THR A 80 8.55 -1.24 -10.50
N TYR A 81 7.66 -1.31 -9.53
CA TYR A 81 7.75 -0.61 -8.26
C TYR A 81 7.62 -1.59 -7.10
N ILE A 82 8.23 -1.27 -5.98
CA ILE A 82 8.18 -2.09 -4.77
C ILE A 82 7.43 -1.32 -3.70
N LEU A 83 6.26 -1.82 -3.32
CA LEU A 83 5.58 -1.39 -2.11
C LEU A 83 6.24 -2.08 -0.92
N CYS A 84 6.63 -1.31 0.08
CA CYS A 84 7.14 -1.75 1.36
C CYS A 84 6.19 -1.28 2.46
N ALA A 85 5.64 -2.23 3.22
CA ALA A 85 4.87 -1.96 4.42
C ALA A 85 5.68 -2.39 5.65
N VAL A 86 5.83 -1.50 6.62
CA VAL A 86 6.38 -1.81 7.95
C VAL A 86 5.20 -1.89 8.91
N LEU A 87 5.01 -3.08 9.50
CA LEU A 87 3.93 -3.31 10.47
C LEU A 87 4.30 -2.74 11.85
N ASP A 88 3.30 -2.63 12.72
CA ASP A 88 3.44 -2.18 14.11
C ASP A 88 4.47 -3.00 14.92
N ASP A 89 4.56 -4.30 14.65
CA ASP A 89 5.55 -5.20 15.25
C ASP A 89 6.94 -5.17 14.59
N GLY A 90 7.15 -4.26 13.63
CA GLY A 90 8.40 -4.08 12.91
C GLY A 90 8.65 -5.07 11.78
N ARG A 91 7.76 -6.05 11.54
CA ARG A 91 7.85 -6.90 10.35
C ARG A 91 7.70 -6.08 9.09
N LYS A 92 8.44 -6.47 8.05
CA LYS A 92 8.38 -5.83 6.72
C LYS A 92 7.75 -6.77 5.71
N ILE A 93 6.76 -6.26 4.98
CA ILE A 93 6.12 -6.97 3.86
C ILE A 93 6.33 -6.16 2.59
N SER A 94 6.84 -6.81 1.54
CA SER A 94 7.04 -6.20 0.23
C SER A 94 6.10 -6.77 -0.83
N LYS A 95 5.55 -5.92 -1.70
CA LYS A 95 4.75 -6.31 -2.87
C LYS A 95 5.29 -5.63 -4.13
N LYS A 96 5.33 -6.40 -5.22
CA LYS A 96 5.68 -5.87 -6.54
C LYS A 96 4.45 -5.25 -7.19
N ILE A 97 4.60 -4.06 -7.75
CA ILE A 97 3.61 -3.39 -8.59
C ILE A 97 4.20 -3.22 -9.98
N VAL A 98 3.42 -3.54 -11.02
CA VAL A 98 3.77 -3.25 -12.41
C VAL A 98 2.85 -2.14 -12.88
N TYR A 99 3.44 -1.01 -13.24
CA TYR A 99 2.72 0.14 -13.75
C TYR A 99 2.99 0.29 -15.25
N LEU A 100 1.93 0.37 -16.04
CA LEU A 100 1.97 0.66 -17.46
C LEU A 100 1.13 1.92 -17.72
N LYS A 101 1.76 2.92 -18.31
CA LYS A 101 1.16 4.19 -18.71
C LYS A 101 0.42 4.08 -20.03
#